data_AF-A0A167X7W0-F1
#
_entry.id   AF-A0A167X7W0-F1
#
_cell.length_a   1.000
_cell.length_b   1.000
_cell.length_c   1.000
_cell.angle_alpha   90.00
_cell.angle_beta   90.00
_cell.angle_gamma   90.00
#
_symmetry.space_group_name_H-M   'P 1'
#
loop_
_entity.id
_entity.type
_entity.pdbx_description
1 polymer ?
#
loop_
_entity_poly.entity_id
_entity_poly.type
_entity_poly.pdbx_seq_one_letter_code
_entity_poly.pdbx_strand_id
1 'polypeptide(L)'
;MAGEHGEDYEDAMTEEELAGSAAEQTTTKDNKRANNAFAELMAPKRAKPPPPPPPPSHAYGARYLPGREALGMYIANPAKYTPKTTTTTTTTTATSGDVAGQVIYFSDDFVAVHDKFPKSAVHCLLLPRDPAVSRQHPVALLNRTDPDGVLLRQRICAEAAKLQAIVAAELRRRFGRFSAADAAREAVLRGEGDDNKDGNDDTAAILPPGRDWSQEVLVGVHARPSMNHLHVHVLSRDMHSARLRNRKHYNSFTTPFLVRLEEFPLAADDPRQPGPHHTSSTRRDEGGGGGGGGSGSVRGDGGHTGFLGRSMTCWRCRKGFGNKFQELKRHLDVEFEAWKRE
;
A
#
# COMPACT_ATOMS: atom_id res chain seq x y z
N MET A 1 27.33 -29.96 10.46
CA MET A 1 27.23 -28.68 9.74
C MET A 1 26.04 -28.80 8.80
N ALA A 2 24.82 -28.64 9.32
CA ALA A 2 23.61 -28.62 8.52
C ALA A 2 23.27 -27.15 8.27
N GLY A 3 23.34 -26.74 7.01
CA GLY A 3 22.90 -25.42 6.59
C GLY A 3 21.38 -25.40 6.55
N GLU A 4 20.78 -24.52 7.34
CA GLU A 4 19.37 -24.15 7.23
C GLU A 4 19.18 -23.41 5.89
N HIS A 5 18.66 -24.10 4.88
CA HIS A 5 18.12 -23.43 3.70
C HIS A 5 16.78 -22.81 4.11
N GLY A 6 16.82 -21.55 4.55
CA GLY A 6 15.63 -20.72 4.65
C GLY A 6 15.06 -20.53 3.24
N GLU A 7 13.83 -21.00 3.02
CA GLU A 7 13.10 -20.78 1.78
C GLU A 7 12.82 -19.27 1.65
N ASP A 8 13.37 -18.64 0.62
CA ASP A 8 13.23 -17.21 0.35
C ASP A 8 11.76 -16.82 0.15
N TYR A 9 11.12 -16.36 1.21
CA TYR A 9 9.77 -15.80 1.14
C TYR A 9 9.81 -14.51 0.32
N GLU A 10 9.25 -14.53 -0.90
CA GLU A 10 9.22 -13.35 -1.77
C GLU A 10 8.25 -12.28 -1.24
N ASP A 11 8.72 -11.41 -0.34
CA ASP A 11 7.99 -10.24 0.13
C ASP A 11 8.31 -9.01 -0.73
N ALA A 12 7.28 -8.24 -1.07
CA ALA A 12 7.40 -6.96 -1.75
C ALA A 12 7.75 -5.80 -0.79
N MET A 13 7.53 -5.91 0.52
CA MET A 13 7.94 -4.90 1.51
C MET A 13 9.37 -5.11 2.00
N THR A 14 10.05 -4.03 2.38
CA THR A 14 11.32 -4.12 3.10
C THR A 14 11.12 -4.34 4.60
N GLU A 15 12.13 -4.88 5.28
CA GLU A 15 12.13 -4.97 6.75
C GLU A 15 11.92 -3.62 7.43
N GLU A 16 12.46 -2.53 6.86
CA GLU A 16 12.23 -1.16 7.35
C GLU A 16 10.76 -0.73 7.23
N GLU A 17 10.06 -1.12 6.16
CA GLU A 17 8.62 -0.80 6.00
C GLU A 17 7.78 -1.60 6.98
N LEU A 18 8.14 -2.88 7.21
CA LEU A 18 7.53 -3.72 8.22
C LEU A 18 7.79 -3.20 9.64
N ALA A 19 9.02 -2.79 9.94
CA ALA A 19 9.42 -2.25 11.25
C ALA A 19 8.83 -0.85 11.49
N GLY A 20 8.87 0.02 10.48
CA GLY A 20 8.31 1.38 10.52
C GLY A 20 6.77 1.42 10.52
N SER A 21 6.10 0.28 10.32
CA SER A 21 4.67 0.13 10.54
C SER A 21 4.31 -0.02 12.03
N ALA A 22 5.25 -0.42 12.89
CA ALA A 22 5.11 -0.34 14.33
C ALA A 22 5.22 1.14 14.76
N ALA A 23 4.24 1.64 15.50
CA ALA A 23 4.20 3.05 15.90
C ALA A 23 5.44 3.44 16.73
N GLU A 24 6.13 4.49 16.27
CA GLU A 24 7.10 5.25 17.06
C GLU A 24 6.42 5.84 18.29
N GLN A 25 7.03 5.62 19.46
CA GLN A 25 6.70 6.39 20.65
C GLN A 25 7.16 7.83 20.43
N THR A 26 6.24 8.78 20.60
CA THR A 26 6.60 10.15 20.92
C THR A 26 7.36 10.15 22.25
N THR A 27 8.69 10.12 22.20
CA THR A 27 9.50 10.53 23.34
C THR A 27 10.02 11.94 23.06
N THR A 28 9.33 12.92 23.62
CA THR A 28 9.95 14.20 23.95
C THR A 28 11.17 13.91 24.83
N LYS A 29 12.38 14.14 24.31
CA LYS A 29 13.58 14.21 25.14
C LYS A 29 14.20 15.58 25.00
N ASP A 30 14.20 16.24 26.14
CA ASP A 30 14.72 17.56 26.43
C ASP A 30 16.18 17.75 26.01
N ASN A 31 16.47 18.98 25.63
CA ASN A 31 17.80 19.55 25.54
C ASN A 31 18.67 19.23 26.77
N LYS A 32 19.80 18.55 26.57
CA LYS A 32 20.97 18.77 27.43
C LYS A 32 22.30 18.44 26.75
N ARG A 33 23.02 19.54 26.48
CA ARG A 33 24.48 19.75 26.50
C ARG A 33 25.37 18.79 25.70
N ALA A 34 26.02 19.37 24.70
CA ALA A 34 27.24 18.87 24.06
C ALA A 34 28.33 18.56 25.09
N ASN A 35 28.90 17.36 25.01
CA ASN A 35 30.17 17.01 25.64
C ASN A 35 31.18 16.69 24.55
N ASN A 36 32.33 17.36 24.63
CA ASN A 36 33.39 17.34 23.62
C ASN A 36 34.22 16.04 23.69
N ALA A 37 34.35 15.39 22.53
CA ALA A 37 34.95 14.07 22.30
C ALA A 37 36.48 13.96 22.51
N PHE A 38 37.11 14.88 23.24
CA PHE A 38 38.56 14.87 23.48
C PHE A 38 38.94 14.52 24.93
N ALA A 39 38.01 14.64 25.89
CA ALA A 39 38.26 14.34 27.30
C ALA A 39 38.15 12.83 27.63
N GLU A 40 37.56 12.04 26.74
CA GLU A 40 37.32 10.60 26.95
C GLU A 40 38.49 9.72 26.47
N LEU A 41 39.44 10.30 25.72
CA LEU A 41 40.55 9.56 25.10
C LEU A 41 41.75 9.30 26.03
N MET A 42 41.76 9.85 27.25
CA MET A 42 42.91 9.80 28.18
C MET A 42 42.56 9.29 29.59
N ALA A 43 41.41 8.67 29.79
CA ALA A 43 41.04 8.09 31.09
C ALA A 43 41.45 6.59 31.21
N PRO A 44 42.06 6.15 32.33
CA PRO A 44 42.44 4.75 32.52
C PRO A 44 41.21 3.82 32.60
N LYS A 45 41.30 2.67 31.92
CA LYS A 45 40.23 1.64 31.78
C LYS A 45 39.71 1.17 33.14
N ARG A 46 38.43 1.44 33.43
CA ARG A 46 37.70 0.81 34.55
C ARG A 46 37.18 -0.58 34.16
N ALA A 47 37.25 -1.53 35.08
CA ALA A 47 36.72 -2.88 34.92
C ALA A 47 35.18 -2.89 34.80
N LYS A 48 34.63 -3.80 33.98
CA LYS A 48 33.19 -3.93 33.72
C LYS A 48 32.45 -4.55 34.93
N PRO A 49 31.32 -3.97 35.41
CA PRO A 49 30.43 -4.64 36.36
C PRO A 49 29.60 -5.76 35.67
N PRO A 50 29.12 -6.76 36.42
CA PRO A 50 28.32 -7.87 35.89
C PRO A 50 26.95 -7.38 35.35
N PRO A 51 26.35 -8.11 34.39
CA PRO A 51 25.08 -7.72 33.78
C PRO A 51 23.93 -7.79 34.81
N PRO A 52 22.96 -6.85 34.75
CA PRO A 52 21.80 -6.89 35.62
C PRO A 52 20.88 -8.09 35.30
N PRO A 53 20.14 -8.61 36.29
CA PRO A 53 19.20 -9.71 36.08
C PRO A 53 18.05 -9.29 35.14
N PRO A 54 17.46 -10.25 34.39
CA PRO A 54 16.35 -9.95 33.49
C PRO A 54 15.14 -9.42 34.28
N PRO A 55 14.40 -8.44 33.72
CA PRO A 55 13.24 -7.88 34.41
C PRO A 55 12.12 -8.91 34.55
N PRO A 56 11.31 -8.83 35.62
CA PRO A 56 10.22 -9.77 35.85
C PRO A 56 9.15 -9.67 34.77
N SER A 57 8.58 -10.82 34.40
CA SER A 57 7.51 -10.96 33.42
C SER A 57 6.26 -10.20 33.88
N HIS A 58 6.06 -8.99 33.35
CA HIS A 58 4.79 -8.28 33.48
C HIS A 58 3.86 -8.64 32.32
N ALA A 59 2.63 -8.97 32.70
CA ALA A 59 1.51 -9.30 31.83
C ALA A 59 1.37 -8.35 30.63
N TYR A 60 1.15 -8.91 29.44
CA TYR A 60 0.98 -8.20 28.18
C TYR A 60 -0.28 -7.31 28.18
N GLY A 61 -0.11 -6.04 28.56
CA GLY A 61 -1.08 -4.99 28.31
C GLY A 61 -0.87 -4.39 26.91
N ALA A 62 -1.78 -4.68 25.98
CA ALA A 62 -2.19 -3.95 24.77
C ALA A 62 -1.31 -2.75 24.26
N ARG A 63 -0.01 -2.94 24.03
CA ARG A 63 0.88 -1.95 23.42
C ARG A 63 1.94 -2.70 22.61
N TYR A 64 2.04 -2.39 21.31
CA TYR A 64 2.85 -3.04 20.25
C TYR A 64 2.16 -4.17 19.47
N LEU A 65 1.76 -3.89 18.23
CA LEU A 65 1.66 -4.91 17.18
C LEU A 65 2.90 -4.75 16.28
N PRO A 66 3.99 -5.50 16.53
CA PRO A 66 5.17 -5.44 15.69
C PRO A 66 4.95 -6.19 14.37
N GLY A 67 5.50 -5.66 13.27
CA GLY A 67 5.57 -6.35 11.97
C GLY A 67 4.26 -6.36 11.18
N ARG A 68 3.92 -7.50 10.56
CA ARG A 68 2.82 -7.67 9.58
C ARG A 68 1.39 -7.41 10.10
N GLU A 69 1.24 -7.04 11.37
CA GLU A 69 -0.04 -6.81 12.06
C GLU A 69 -0.46 -5.34 12.13
N ALA A 70 0.39 -4.39 11.72
CA ALA A 70 0.15 -2.96 11.97
C ALA A 70 -1.18 -2.42 11.43
N LEU A 71 -1.71 -2.95 10.31
CA LEU A 71 -2.99 -2.52 9.76
C LEU A 71 -4.18 -2.78 10.71
N GLY A 72 -4.05 -3.74 11.63
CA GLY A 72 -5.08 -4.06 12.62
C GLY A 72 -5.45 -2.88 13.51
N MET A 73 -4.55 -1.90 13.70
CA MET A 73 -4.85 -0.69 14.48
C MET A 73 -5.95 0.16 13.84
N TYR A 74 -5.98 0.26 12.51
CA TYR A 74 -6.98 1.02 11.77
C TYR A 74 -8.32 0.30 11.75
N ILE A 75 -8.31 -1.03 11.64
CA ILE A 75 -9.51 -1.86 11.69
C ILE A 75 -10.19 -1.77 13.07
N ALA A 76 -9.40 -1.88 14.14
CA ALA A 76 -9.91 -1.90 15.51
C ALA A 76 -10.45 -0.55 15.97
N ASN A 77 -9.75 0.56 15.67
CA ASN A 77 -10.08 1.89 16.18
C ASN A 77 -9.92 2.98 15.12
N PRO A 78 -10.70 2.96 14.02
CA PRO A 78 -10.50 3.89 12.90
C PRO A 78 -10.68 5.36 13.29
N ALA A 79 -11.65 5.67 14.18
CA ALA A 79 -11.92 7.03 14.65
C ALA A 79 -10.72 7.70 15.36
N LYS A 80 -9.78 6.92 15.91
CA LYS A 80 -8.56 7.47 16.53
C LYS A 80 -7.61 8.07 15.50
N TYR A 81 -7.69 7.60 14.25
CA TYR A 81 -6.76 7.93 13.17
C TYR A 81 -7.44 8.77 12.10
N THR A 82 -8.61 9.34 12.35
CA THR A 82 -9.20 10.37 11.49
C THR A 82 -8.57 11.73 11.77
N PRO A 83 -8.43 12.61 10.76
CA PRO A 83 -8.02 13.99 10.98
C PRO A 83 -8.93 14.65 12.03
N LYS A 84 -8.36 15.20 13.10
CA LYS A 84 -9.13 16.02 14.04
C LYS A 84 -9.37 17.37 13.37
N THR A 85 -10.59 17.68 12.99
CA THR A 85 -10.99 19.04 12.64
C THR A 85 -10.87 19.89 13.90
N THR A 86 -9.75 20.58 14.09
CA THR A 86 -9.63 21.59 15.14
C THR A 86 -10.52 22.77 14.77
N THR A 87 -11.74 22.78 15.31
CA THR A 87 -12.55 23.98 15.44
C THR A 87 -11.89 24.89 16.47
N THR A 88 -10.90 25.68 16.06
CA THR A 88 -10.53 26.90 16.78
C THR A 88 -10.30 28.00 15.77
N THR A 89 -11.28 28.89 15.69
CA THR A 89 -11.24 30.19 15.03
C THR A 89 -10.10 31.03 15.59
N THR A 90 -8.91 30.99 14.97
CA THR A 90 -8.00 32.14 14.97
C THR A 90 -7.17 32.15 13.70
N THR A 91 -7.38 33.18 12.90
CA THR A 91 -6.60 33.58 11.73
C THR A 91 -5.10 33.60 12.05
N THR A 92 -4.37 32.58 11.59
CA THR A 92 -2.93 32.67 11.35
C THR A 92 -2.56 31.69 10.25
N THR A 93 -1.95 32.24 9.22
CA THR A 93 -1.29 31.66 8.05
C THR A 93 -0.94 30.17 8.23
N ALA A 94 -1.71 29.29 7.59
CA ALA A 94 -1.45 27.87 7.56
C ALA A 94 -0.24 27.58 6.64
N THR A 95 0.94 27.41 7.24
CA THR A 95 2.05 26.71 6.61
C THR A 95 1.64 25.25 6.41
N SER A 96 1.63 24.79 5.16
CA SER A 96 1.32 23.41 4.78
C SER A 96 2.19 22.41 5.54
N GLY A 97 1.62 21.66 6.49
CA GLY A 97 2.37 20.68 7.28
C GLY A 97 1.54 19.67 8.07
N ASP A 98 0.49 20.09 8.78
CA ASP A 98 -0.09 19.25 9.84
C ASP A 98 -1.63 19.21 9.83
N VAL A 99 -2.24 18.43 8.92
CA VAL A 99 -3.51 17.75 9.23
C VAL A 99 -3.66 16.53 8.31
N ALA A 100 -3.38 15.31 8.78
CA ALA A 100 -3.87 14.11 8.09
C ALA A 100 -3.85 12.90 9.02
N GLY A 101 -5.01 12.60 9.59
CA GLY A 101 -5.24 11.23 10.05
C GLY A 101 -5.12 10.25 8.88
N GLN A 102 -4.63 9.04 9.15
CA GLN A 102 -4.47 8.02 8.12
C GLN A 102 -5.80 7.53 7.55
N VAL A 103 -6.89 7.61 8.33
CA VAL A 103 -8.22 7.12 7.93
C VAL A 103 -8.94 8.19 7.11
N ILE A 104 -9.37 7.78 5.92
CA ILE A 104 -10.13 8.59 4.96
C ILE A 104 -11.61 8.56 5.32
N TYR A 105 -12.15 7.34 5.45
CA TYR A 105 -13.51 7.07 5.91
C TYR A 105 -13.58 5.67 6.52
N PHE A 106 -14.63 5.39 7.27
CA PHE A 106 -14.95 4.05 7.73
C PHE A 106 -16.45 3.85 7.92
N SER A 107 -16.88 2.60 7.84
CA SER A 107 -18.20 2.10 8.17
C SER A 107 -18.05 0.92 9.15
N ASP A 108 -19.15 0.25 9.51
CA ASP A 108 -19.08 -0.96 10.33
C ASP A 108 -18.35 -2.12 9.64
N ASP A 109 -18.37 -2.15 8.30
CA ASP A 109 -17.81 -3.24 7.50
C ASP A 109 -16.39 -2.95 6.98
N PHE A 110 -16.05 -1.68 6.72
CA PHE A 110 -14.82 -1.30 6.02
C PHE A 110 -14.13 -0.08 6.62
N VAL A 111 -12.81 0.00 6.44
CA VAL A 111 -11.99 1.21 6.68
C VAL A 111 -11.17 1.50 5.44
N ALA A 112 -11.23 2.73 4.94
CA ALA A 112 -10.31 3.23 3.94
C ALA A 112 -9.22 4.08 4.59
N VAL A 113 -7.96 3.78 4.28
CA VAL A 113 -6.79 4.50 4.80
C VAL A 113 -5.89 4.95 3.66
N HIS A 114 -5.14 6.03 3.87
CA HIS A 114 -3.95 6.27 3.08
C HIS A 114 -2.92 5.14 3.33
N ASP A 115 -2.07 4.82 2.37
CA ASP A 115 -0.89 3.99 2.62
C ASP A 115 0.19 4.84 3.31
N LYS A 116 0.84 4.31 4.35
CA LYS A 116 1.93 5.01 5.07
C LYS A 116 3.22 5.11 4.24
N PHE A 117 3.40 4.17 3.31
CA PHE A 117 4.53 4.05 2.39
C PHE A 117 4.04 4.00 0.93
N PRO A 118 3.38 5.08 0.44
CA PRO A 118 2.69 5.10 -0.85
C PRO A 118 3.65 4.81 -2.00
N LYS A 119 3.26 3.98 -2.96
CA LYS A 119 4.14 3.54 -4.07
C LYS A 119 3.88 4.30 -5.38
N SER A 120 2.93 5.22 -5.34
CA SER A 120 2.54 6.16 -6.40
C SER A 120 2.09 7.50 -5.78
N ALA A 121 1.71 8.47 -6.60
CA ALA A 121 1.27 9.78 -6.15
C ALA A 121 0.09 9.74 -5.16
N VAL A 122 -0.89 8.87 -5.39
CA VAL A 122 -1.99 8.59 -4.47
C VAL A 122 -2.07 7.09 -4.27
N HIS A 123 -1.93 6.63 -3.03
CA HIS A 123 -2.04 5.21 -2.68
C HIS A 123 -2.86 5.07 -1.40
N CYS A 124 -3.95 4.34 -1.49
CA CYS A 124 -4.89 4.06 -0.42
C CYS A 124 -5.09 2.55 -0.28
N LEU A 125 -5.52 2.13 0.90
CA LEU A 125 -5.86 0.75 1.21
C LEU A 125 -7.31 0.69 1.70
N LEU A 126 -8.08 -0.27 1.20
CA LEU A 126 -9.39 -0.63 1.74
C LEU A 126 -9.24 -1.91 2.57
N LEU A 127 -9.71 -1.85 3.83
CA LEU A 127 -9.57 -2.89 4.84
C LEU A 127 -10.96 -3.36 5.29
N PRO A 128 -11.33 -4.64 5.07
CA PRO A 128 -12.50 -5.23 5.72
C PRO A 128 -12.29 -5.31 7.24
N ARG A 129 -13.34 -5.05 8.01
CA ARG A 129 -13.28 -4.99 9.48
C ARG A 129 -13.59 -6.31 10.17
N ASP A 130 -14.40 -7.17 9.55
CA ASP A 130 -14.73 -8.48 10.09
C ASP A 130 -13.45 -9.34 10.20
N PRO A 131 -13.06 -9.80 11.41
CA PRO A 131 -11.90 -10.66 11.60
C PRO A 131 -11.93 -11.97 10.80
N ALA A 132 -13.13 -12.50 10.50
CA ALA A 132 -13.30 -13.72 9.70
C ALA A 132 -12.92 -13.51 8.23
N VAL A 133 -12.96 -12.26 7.77
CA VAL A 133 -12.60 -11.83 6.42
C VAL A 133 -11.18 -11.25 6.42
N SER A 134 -10.88 -10.38 7.38
CA SER A 134 -9.65 -9.58 7.39
C SER A 134 -8.39 -10.42 7.53
N ARG A 135 -8.44 -11.63 8.10
CA ARG A 135 -7.25 -12.51 8.25
C ARG A 135 -7.13 -13.59 7.17
N GLN A 136 -8.00 -13.55 6.16
CA GLN A 136 -7.98 -14.53 5.08
C GLN A 136 -6.99 -14.13 3.99
N HIS A 137 -6.43 -15.12 3.30
CA HIS A 137 -5.60 -14.86 2.14
C HIS A 137 -6.45 -14.24 1.01
N PRO A 138 -6.05 -13.09 0.43
CA PRO A 138 -6.86 -12.32 -0.52
C PRO A 138 -7.33 -13.17 -1.71
N VAL A 139 -6.40 -13.86 -2.37
CA VAL A 139 -6.72 -14.64 -3.57
C VAL A 139 -7.63 -15.81 -3.24
N ALA A 140 -7.41 -16.49 -2.11
CA ALA A 140 -8.24 -17.62 -1.72
C ALA A 140 -9.68 -17.18 -1.39
N LEU A 141 -9.81 -16.06 -0.67
CA LEU A 141 -11.10 -15.50 -0.29
C LEU A 141 -11.89 -14.99 -1.50
N LEU A 142 -11.23 -14.25 -2.40
CA LEU A 142 -11.84 -13.69 -3.60
C LEU A 142 -12.03 -14.74 -4.72
N ASN A 143 -11.46 -15.94 -4.61
CA ASN A 143 -11.76 -17.03 -5.54
C ASN A 143 -12.98 -17.86 -5.13
N ARG A 144 -13.56 -17.63 -3.95
CA ARG A 144 -14.76 -18.36 -3.50
C ARG A 144 -15.93 -18.16 -4.46
N THR A 145 -16.52 -19.27 -4.86
CA THR A 145 -17.67 -19.35 -5.78
C THR A 145 -18.98 -19.72 -5.07
N ASP A 146 -18.92 -20.07 -3.78
CA ASP A 146 -20.13 -20.22 -2.97
C ASP A 146 -20.90 -18.89 -2.82
N PRO A 147 -22.22 -18.91 -2.56
CA PRO A 147 -23.04 -17.70 -2.52
C PRO A 147 -22.50 -16.60 -1.59
N ASP A 148 -21.97 -16.97 -0.43
CA ASP A 148 -21.41 -16.01 0.54
C ASP A 148 -20.11 -15.39 0.00
N GLY A 149 -19.26 -16.18 -0.65
CA GLY A 149 -18.06 -15.71 -1.33
C GLY A 149 -18.36 -14.73 -2.47
N VAL A 150 -19.40 -15.00 -3.26
CA VAL A 150 -19.85 -14.10 -4.33
C VAL A 150 -20.38 -12.79 -3.77
N LEU A 151 -21.21 -12.84 -2.72
CA LEU A 151 -21.75 -11.65 -2.07
C LEU A 151 -20.64 -10.80 -1.42
N LEU A 152 -19.70 -11.45 -0.73
CA LEU A 152 -18.55 -10.78 -0.12
C LEU A 152 -17.72 -10.05 -1.20
N ARG A 153 -17.43 -10.70 -2.32
CA ARG A 153 -16.74 -10.07 -3.45
C ARG A 153 -17.47 -8.86 -3.98
N GLN A 154 -18.78 -8.96 -4.19
CA GLN A 154 -19.59 -7.83 -4.67
C GLN A 154 -19.53 -6.65 -3.71
N ARG A 155 -19.58 -6.89 -2.38
CA ARG A 155 -19.43 -5.85 -1.35
C ARG A 155 -18.04 -5.19 -1.40
N ILE A 156 -16.97 -6.00 -1.48
CA ILE A 156 -15.60 -5.49 -1.60
C ILE A 156 -15.43 -4.64 -2.87
N CYS A 157 -15.93 -5.11 -4.01
CA CYS A 157 -15.85 -4.38 -5.28
C CYS A 157 -16.64 -3.06 -5.22
N ALA A 158 -17.85 -3.07 -4.65
CA ALA A 158 -18.65 -1.86 -4.49
C ALA A 158 -17.96 -0.82 -3.59
N GLU A 159 -17.37 -1.25 -2.48
CA GLU A 159 -16.65 -0.36 -1.58
C GLU A 159 -15.33 0.14 -2.19
N ALA A 160 -14.62 -0.72 -2.92
CA ALA A 160 -13.42 -0.34 -3.65
C ALA A 160 -13.72 0.69 -4.76
N ALA A 161 -14.87 0.59 -5.43
CA ALA A 161 -15.31 1.59 -6.41
C ALA A 161 -15.54 2.97 -5.78
N LYS A 162 -16.09 3.04 -4.55
CA LYS A 162 -16.20 4.31 -3.80
C LYS A 162 -14.83 4.91 -3.51
N LEU A 163 -13.89 4.08 -3.04
CA LEU A 163 -12.52 4.54 -2.79
C LEU A 163 -11.81 4.95 -4.08
N GLN A 164 -12.03 4.24 -5.19
CA GLN A 164 -11.51 4.60 -6.52
C GLN A 164 -12.00 5.99 -6.93
N ALA A 165 -13.28 6.30 -6.73
CA ALA A 165 -13.82 7.63 -7.02
C ALA A 165 -13.16 8.73 -6.17
N ILE A 166 -12.88 8.46 -4.88
CA ILE A 166 -12.15 9.39 -4.00
C ILE A 166 -10.71 9.58 -4.49
N VAL A 167 -10.01 8.51 -4.86
CA VAL A 167 -8.65 8.58 -5.40
C VAL A 167 -8.62 9.34 -6.73
N ALA A 168 -9.59 9.10 -7.61
CA ALA A 168 -9.73 9.82 -8.88
C ALA A 168 -10.00 11.32 -8.66
N ALA A 169 -10.84 11.65 -7.68
CA ALA A 169 -11.08 13.04 -7.30
C ALA A 169 -9.81 13.70 -6.72
N GLU A 170 -9.02 12.98 -5.92
CA GLU A 170 -7.75 13.47 -5.39
C GLU A 170 -6.69 13.65 -6.48
N LEU A 171 -6.66 12.77 -7.49
CA LEU A 171 -5.82 12.95 -8.67
C LEU A 171 -6.20 14.21 -9.45
N ARG A 172 -7.50 14.42 -9.73
CA ARG A 172 -7.99 15.65 -10.34
C ARG A 172 -7.62 16.88 -9.51
N ARG A 173 -7.80 16.83 -8.19
CA ARG A 173 -7.43 17.94 -7.29
C ARG A 173 -5.95 18.29 -7.37
N ARG A 174 -5.06 17.28 -7.47
CA ARG A 174 -3.60 17.49 -7.52
C ARG A 174 -3.13 17.93 -8.91
N PHE A 175 -3.70 17.36 -9.95
CA PHE A 175 -3.12 17.38 -11.30
C PHE A 175 -4.03 17.94 -12.39
N GLY A 176 -5.33 18.14 -12.14
CA GLY A 176 -6.31 18.65 -13.11
C GLY A 176 -5.88 19.97 -13.75
N ARG A 177 -5.36 20.91 -12.95
CA ARG A 177 -4.80 22.18 -13.45
C ARG A 177 -3.67 22.07 -14.48
N PHE A 178 -3.04 20.90 -14.59
CA PHE A 178 -1.98 20.66 -15.57
C PHE A 178 -2.47 19.86 -16.79
N SER A 179 -3.61 19.17 -16.69
CA SER A 179 -4.14 18.28 -17.71
C SER A 179 -4.76 19.08 -18.86
N ALA A 180 -4.33 18.80 -20.08
CA ALA A 180 -4.90 19.40 -21.28
C ALA A 180 -6.38 19.00 -21.44
N ALA A 181 -6.74 17.75 -21.10
CA ALA A 181 -8.11 17.27 -21.10
C ALA A 181 -9.01 17.92 -20.03
N ASP A 182 -8.45 18.42 -18.91
CA ASP A 182 -9.20 19.20 -17.92
C ASP A 182 -9.19 20.72 -18.21
N ALA A 183 -8.46 21.20 -19.23
CA ALA A 183 -8.23 22.64 -19.43
C ALA A 183 -9.52 23.48 -19.52
N ALA A 184 -10.52 23.02 -20.28
CA ALA A 184 -11.80 23.72 -20.42
C ALA A 184 -12.58 23.76 -19.09
N ARG A 185 -12.56 22.64 -18.35
CA ARG A 185 -13.18 22.53 -17.03
C ARG A 185 -12.50 23.46 -16.01
N GLU A 186 -11.17 23.47 -15.98
CA GLU A 186 -10.38 24.30 -15.08
C GLU A 186 -10.44 25.80 -15.41
N ALA A 187 -10.68 26.16 -16.67
CA ALA A 187 -10.95 27.54 -17.07
C ALA A 187 -12.28 28.03 -16.44
N VAL A 188 -13.37 27.25 -16.59
CA VAL A 188 -14.66 27.57 -15.95
C VAL A 188 -14.54 27.66 -14.43
N LEU A 189 -13.83 26.74 -13.78
CA LEU A 189 -13.61 26.76 -12.33
C LEU A 189 -12.79 27.98 -11.86
N ARG A 190 -11.94 28.56 -12.72
CA ARG A 190 -11.20 29.79 -12.44
C ARG A 190 -12.00 31.06 -12.79
N GLY A 191 -13.21 30.93 -13.33
CA GLY A 191 -13.98 32.06 -13.86
C GLY A 191 -13.48 32.56 -15.22
N GLU A 192 -12.59 31.80 -15.87
CA GLU A 192 -12.08 32.05 -17.22
C GLU A 192 -13.00 31.30 -18.21
N GLY A 193 -14.09 31.91 -18.65
CA GLY A 193 -15.01 31.24 -19.60
C GLY A 193 -16.47 31.67 -19.55
N ASP A 194 -16.79 32.71 -18.78
CA ASP A 194 -18.12 33.28 -18.74
C ASP A 194 -18.18 34.55 -19.60
N ASP A 195 -18.22 34.37 -20.91
CA ASP A 195 -18.73 35.38 -21.85
C ASP A 195 -20.26 35.24 -22.01
N ASN A 196 -20.97 34.72 -20.99
CA ASN A 196 -22.41 34.55 -21.05
C ASN A 196 -23.08 35.94 -21.00
N LYS A 197 -23.19 36.54 -22.18
CA LYS A 197 -23.88 37.81 -22.50
C LYS A 197 -25.39 37.73 -22.26
N ASP A 198 -25.93 36.55 -21.99
CA ASP A 198 -27.35 36.33 -21.83
C ASP A 198 -27.61 35.77 -20.43
N GLY A 199 -27.91 36.67 -19.48
CA GLY A 199 -28.08 36.40 -18.06
C GLY A 199 -29.27 35.49 -17.71
N ASN A 200 -29.13 34.19 -18.00
CA ASN A 200 -30.04 33.17 -17.53
C ASN A 200 -29.39 32.41 -16.35
N ASP A 201 -29.84 32.76 -15.15
CA ASP A 201 -29.32 32.35 -13.82
C ASP A 201 -29.79 30.95 -13.37
N ASP A 202 -30.31 30.11 -14.28
CA ASP A 202 -31.05 28.90 -13.89
C ASP A 202 -30.55 27.58 -14.54
N THR A 203 -29.33 27.56 -15.07
CA THR A 203 -28.61 26.32 -15.31
C THR A 203 -27.48 26.23 -14.30
N ALA A 204 -27.66 25.41 -13.25
CA ALA A 204 -26.55 24.95 -12.40
C ALA A 204 -25.39 24.58 -13.32
N ALA A 205 -24.35 25.42 -13.35
CA ALA A 205 -23.37 25.45 -14.43
C ALA A 205 -22.82 24.04 -14.68
N ILE A 206 -23.24 23.42 -15.79
CA ILE A 206 -22.78 22.10 -16.19
C ILE A 206 -21.31 22.27 -16.53
N LEU A 207 -20.44 21.92 -15.59
CA LEU A 207 -19.00 21.97 -15.82
C LEU A 207 -18.65 21.09 -17.03
N PRO A 208 -17.81 21.56 -17.96
CA PRO A 208 -17.37 20.76 -19.08
C PRO A 208 -16.83 19.40 -18.63
N PRO A 209 -17.00 18.34 -19.45
CA PRO A 209 -16.37 17.06 -19.18
C PRO A 209 -14.84 17.27 -19.13
N GLY A 210 -14.21 16.61 -18.17
CA GLY A 210 -12.76 16.62 -18.00
C GLY A 210 -12.18 15.23 -18.24
N ARG A 211 -10.91 15.05 -17.87
CA ARG A 211 -10.26 13.74 -17.89
C ARG A 211 -10.98 12.76 -16.97
N ASP A 212 -11.17 11.53 -17.45
CA ASP A 212 -11.62 10.41 -16.61
C ASP A 212 -10.44 9.87 -15.78
N TRP A 213 -10.19 10.52 -14.65
CA TRP A 213 -9.15 10.11 -13.71
C TRP A 213 -9.37 8.72 -13.11
N SER A 214 -10.57 8.13 -13.20
CA SER A 214 -10.83 6.78 -12.67
C SER A 214 -10.10 5.70 -13.46
N GLN A 215 -9.85 5.91 -14.76
CA GLN A 215 -9.05 5.03 -15.62
C GLN A 215 -7.56 5.01 -15.25
N GLU A 216 -7.12 6.01 -14.47
CA GLU A 216 -5.75 6.11 -14.00
C GLU A 216 -5.52 5.42 -12.65
N VAL A 217 -6.58 4.83 -12.09
CA VAL A 217 -6.56 4.18 -10.77
C VAL A 217 -6.53 2.67 -10.92
N LEU A 218 -5.52 2.08 -10.30
CA LEU A 218 -5.40 0.66 -10.11
C LEU A 218 -6.12 0.23 -8.83
N VAL A 219 -6.96 -0.82 -8.92
CA VAL A 219 -7.68 -1.47 -7.82
C VAL A 219 -7.36 -2.97 -7.83
N GLY A 220 -6.78 -3.50 -6.75
CA GLY A 220 -6.42 -4.91 -6.71
C GLY A 220 -5.78 -5.37 -5.41
N VAL A 221 -5.47 -6.66 -5.33
CA VAL A 221 -4.80 -7.30 -4.19
C VAL A 221 -3.48 -7.92 -4.64
N HIS A 222 -2.49 -7.97 -3.77
CA HIS A 222 -1.28 -8.75 -4.05
C HIS A 222 -1.57 -10.25 -3.97
N ALA A 223 -1.04 -11.01 -4.93
CA ALA A 223 -1.15 -12.47 -4.97
C ALA A 223 -0.52 -13.14 -3.74
N ARG A 224 0.50 -12.50 -3.15
CA ARG A 224 1.08 -12.84 -1.84
C ARG A 224 1.20 -11.55 -1.02
N PRO A 225 0.28 -11.30 -0.07
CA PRO A 225 0.26 -10.04 0.67
C PRO A 225 1.42 -9.93 1.67
N SER A 226 1.98 -8.73 1.80
CA SER A 226 3.05 -8.41 2.77
C SER A 226 2.53 -8.23 4.20
N MET A 227 1.26 -7.88 4.37
CA MET A 227 0.60 -7.70 5.67
C MET A 227 -0.45 -8.80 5.90
N ASN A 228 -0.67 -9.18 7.15
CA ASN A 228 -1.58 -10.28 7.50
C ASN A 228 -3.06 -9.93 7.36
N HIS A 229 -3.37 -8.64 7.33
CA HIS A 229 -4.75 -8.17 7.14
C HIS A 229 -5.03 -7.98 5.66
N LEU A 230 -6.12 -8.53 5.15
CA LEU A 230 -6.62 -8.28 3.80
C LEU A 230 -6.70 -6.78 3.54
N HIS A 231 -6.03 -6.33 2.49
CA HIS A 231 -6.01 -4.95 2.03
C HIS A 231 -6.13 -4.92 0.51
N VAL A 232 -7.12 -4.18 0.02
CA VAL A 232 -7.22 -3.87 -1.40
C VAL A 232 -6.47 -2.57 -1.64
N HIS A 233 -5.49 -2.62 -2.54
CA HIS A 233 -4.77 -1.45 -3.00
C HIS A 233 -5.66 -0.65 -3.96
N VAL A 234 -5.81 0.65 -3.69
CA VAL A 234 -6.44 1.62 -4.59
C VAL A 234 -5.45 2.75 -4.80
N LEU A 235 -4.77 2.74 -5.95
CA LEU A 235 -3.62 3.60 -6.19
C LEU A 235 -3.55 4.12 -7.62
N SER A 236 -2.98 5.30 -7.80
CA SER A 236 -2.71 5.84 -9.12
C SER A 236 -1.59 5.04 -9.83
N ARG A 237 -1.70 4.89 -11.15
CA ARG A 237 -0.80 4.03 -11.95
C ARG A 237 0.60 4.59 -12.18
N ASP A 238 0.86 5.84 -11.82
CA ASP A 238 2.08 6.58 -12.16
C ASP A 238 3.38 5.97 -11.61
N MET A 239 3.30 5.23 -10.50
CA MET A 239 4.48 4.70 -9.78
C MET A 239 5.50 5.78 -9.39
N HIS A 240 5.07 7.02 -9.21
CA HIS A 240 5.92 8.15 -8.85
C HIS A 240 5.82 8.44 -7.34
N SER A 241 6.81 7.93 -6.60
CA SER A 241 6.91 8.14 -5.15
C SER A 241 8.34 8.04 -4.61
N ALA A 242 8.64 8.82 -3.57
CA ALA A 242 9.87 8.69 -2.80
C ALA A 242 9.97 7.32 -2.07
N ARG A 243 8.85 6.65 -1.77
CA ARG A 243 8.80 5.33 -1.11
C ARG A 243 8.85 4.15 -2.10
N LEU A 244 8.80 4.42 -3.42
CA LEU A 244 9.18 3.42 -4.41
C LEU A 244 10.72 3.33 -4.44
N ARG A 245 11.26 2.29 -3.78
CA ARG A 245 12.70 2.20 -3.45
C ARG A 245 13.45 1.05 -4.13
N ASN A 246 12.75 0.02 -4.57
CA ASN A 246 13.39 -1.16 -5.14
C ASN A 246 12.53 -1.81 -6.22
N ARG A 247 13.14 -2.79 -6.90
CA ARG A 247 12.52 -3.57 -7.97
C ARG A 247 11.26 -4.31 -7.53
N LYS A 248 11.26 -4.89 -6.32
CA LYS A 248 10.11 -5.64 -5.80
C LYS A 248 8.90 -4.72 -5.60
N HIS A 249 9.12 -3.50 -5.09
CA HIS A 249 8.06 -2.49 -4.94
C HIS A 249 7.43 -2.16 -6.29
N TYR A 250 8.24 -1.99 -7.34
CA TYR A 250 7.70 -1.64 -8.65
C TYR A 250 6.96 -2.83 -9.28
N ASN A 251 7.63 -3.99 -9.32
CA ASN A 251 7.07 -5.18 -9.95
C ASN A 251 5.82 -5.69 -9.22
N SER A 252 5.64 -5.43 -7.93
CA SER A 252 4.43 -5.85 -7.21
C SER A 252 3.16 -5.19 -7.75
N PHE A 253 3.25 -3.98 -8.33
CA PHE A 253 2.11 -3.25 -8.91
C PHE A 253 2.07 -3.24 -10.44
N THR A 254 3.19 -3.52 -11.11
CA THR A 254 3.28 -3.46 -12.59
C THR A 254 3.42 -4.82 -13.27
N THR A 255 3.21 -5.90 -12.54
CA THR A 255 3.16 -7.28 -13.07
C THR A 255 1.87 -7.96 -12.61
N PRO A 256 1.55 -9.17 -13.10
CA PRO A 256 0.39 -9.92 -12.62
C PRO A 256 0.40 -10.24 -11.11
N PHE A 257 1.47 -9.92 -10.37
CA PHE A 257 1.49 -9.99 -8.91
C PHE A 257 0.38 -9.16 -8.24
N LEU A 258 0.00 -8.02 -8.84
CA LEU A 258 -1.23 -7.31 -8.48
C LEU A 258 -2.39 -7.94 -9.26
N VAL A 259 -3.22 -8.71 -8.57
CA VAL A 259 -4.45 -9.27 -9.12
C VAL A 259 -5.53 -8.22 -9.06
N ARG A 260 -6.09 -7.87 -10.21
CA ARG A 260 -7.17 -6.90 -10.31
C ARG A 260 -8.46 -7.45 -9.70
N LEU A 261 -9.28 -6.60 -9.08
CA LEU A 261 -10.56 -7.06 -8.52
C LEU A 261 -11.49 -7.61 -9.62
N GLU A 262 -11.44 -7.01 -10.80
CA GLU A 262 -12.20 -7.43 -11.99
C GLU A 262 -11.76 -8.79 -12.58
N GLU A 263 -10.60 -9.31 -12.19
CA GLU A 263 -10.12 -10.63 -12.65
C GLU A 263 -10.70 -11.80 -11.84
N PHE A 264 -11.33 -11.55 -10.69
CA PHE A 264 -11.84 -12.62 -9.83
C PHE A 264 -13.23 -13.14 -10.25
N PRO A 265 -13.46 -14.46 -10.21
CA PRO A 265 -12.53 -15.52 -9.77
C PRO A 265 -11.50 -15.88 -10.84
N LEU A 266 -10.27 -16.20 -10.39
CA LEU A 266 -9.19 -16.69 -11.24
C LEU A 266 -9.42 -18.15 -11.67
N ALA A 267 -8.86 -18.52 -12.82
CA ALA A 267 -8.82 -19.91 -13.26
C ALA A 267 -8.03 -20.81 -12.29
N ALA A 268 -8.37 -22.10 -12.23
CA ALA A 268 -7.77 -23.04 -11.27
C ALA A 268 -6.26 -23.26 -11.51
N ASP A 269 -5.80 -23.10 -12.74
CA ASP A 269 -4.41 -23.22 -13.19
C ASP A 269 -3.66 -21.87 -13.23
N ASP A 270 -4.31 -20.77 -12.81
CA ASP A 270 -3.69 -19.45 -12.82
C ASP A 270 -2.45 -19.44 -11.90
N PRO A 271 -1.28 -18.97 -12.36
CA PRO A 271 -0.03 -19.01 -11.58
C PRO A 271 -0.03 -18.08 -10.36
N ARG A 272 -1.07 -17.24 -10.21
CA ARG A 272 -1.31 -16.39 -9.05
C ARG A 272 -2.19 -17.08 -8.02
N GLN A 273 -2.73 -18.25 -8.35
CA GLN A 273 -3.36 -19.11 -7.38
C GLN A 273 -2.37 -19.40 -6.27
N PRO A 274 -2.86 -19.44 -5.04
CA PRO A 274 -1.96 -19.49 -3.94
C PRO A 274 -1.63 -20.96 -3.63
N GLY A 275 -0.34 -21.29 -3.56
CA GLY A 275 0.13 -22.68 -3.56
C GLY A 275 -0.33 -23.51 -2.36
N PRO A 276 -0.10 -24.85 -2.38
CA PRO A 276 -0.61 -25.80 -1.38
C PRO A 276 -0.16 -25.52 0.07
N HIS A 277 0.81 -24.63 0.29
CA HIS A 277 1.33 -24.29 1.61
C HIS A 277 0.87 -22.92 2.16
N HIS A 278 0.01 -22.18 1.44
CA HIS A 278 -0.35 -20.81 1.85
C HIS A 278 -1.70 -20.73 2.59
N THR A 279 -2.51 -21.79 2.61
CA THR A 279 -3.83 -21.76 3.26
C THR A 279 -3.64 -21.74 4.77
N SER A 280 -3.84 -20.56 5.37
CA SER A 280 -4.10 -20.30 6.79
C SER A 280 -3.36 -21.16 7.84
N SER A 281 -2.55 -20.48 8.66
CA SER A 281 -2.10 -20.93 9.98
C SER A 281 -3.27 -21.43 10.85
N THR A 282 -3.63 -22.70 10.74
CA THR A 282 -4.45 -23.42 11.71
C THR A 282 -3.95 -24.85 11.84
N ARG A 283 -3.37 -25.14 13.03
CA ARG A 283 -3.13 -26.44 13.66
C ARG A 283 -2.06 -27.35 13.00
N ARG A 284 -0.93 -27.46 13.71
CA ARG A 284 -0.08 -28.64 13.73
C ARG A 284 -0.90 -29.78 14.33
N ASP A 285 -1.03 -30.92 13.63
CA ASP A 285 -0.60 -32.23 14.14
C ASP A 285 -0.66 -33.31 13.04
N GLU A 286 0.30 -34.25 13.10
CA GLU A 286 0.37 -35.59 12.47
C GLU A 286 0.37 -35.68 10.91
N GLY A 287 1.22 -36.41 10.19
CA GLY A 287 2.27 -37.40 10.45
C GLY A 287 2.81 -37.90 9.07
N GLY A 288 3.93 -38.64 9.10
CA GLY A 288 4.84 -38.91 7.97
C GLY A 288 4.35 -39.73 6.75
N GLY A 289 5.21 -39.79 5.72
CA GLY A 289 5.10 -40.74 4.62
C GLY A 289 6.04 -40.43 3.44
N GLY A 290 7.20 -41.10 3.36
CA GLY A 290 8.16 -40.97 2.27
C GLY A 290 7.79 -41.77 1.01
N GLY A 291 8.42 -41.42 -0.11
CA GLY A 291 8.36 -42.21 -1.35
C GLY A 291 9.10 -41.52 -2.49
N GLY A 292 10.28 -42.05 -2.85
CA GLY A 292 11.05 -41.63 -4.01
C GLY A 292 10.56 -42.27 -5.31
N GLY A 293 10.83 -41.60 -6.43
CA GLY A 293 10.62 -42.13 -7.78
C GLY A 293 10.99 -41.10 -8.83
N GLY A 294 12.15 -41.28 -9.46
CA GLY A 294 12.61 -40.44 -10.56
C GLY A 294 12.04 -40.88 -11.90
N SER A 295 11.70 -39.92 -12.75
CA SER A 295 11.72 -40.07 -14.21
C SER A 295 11.79 -38.67 -14.84
N GLY A 296 12.78 -38.44 -15.69
CA GLY A 296 12.97 -37.15 -16.36
C GLY A 296 11.92 -36.89 -17.44
N SER A 297 11.59 -35.60 -17.65
CA SER A 297 11.45 -35.01 -18.98
C SER A 297 11.17 -33.50 -18.87
N VAL A 298 11.68 -32.77 -19.86
CA VAL A 298 11.36 -31.39 -20.28
C VAL A 298 11.59 -30.28 -19.24
N ARG A 299 12.50 -29.35 -19.59
CA ARG A 299 12.60 -28.02 -18.99
C ARG A 299 11.33 -27.22 -19.30
N GLY A 300 10.26 -27.47 -18.55
CA GLY A 300 9.18 -26.51 -18.40
C GLY A 300 9.66 -25.40 -17.47
N ASP A 301 9.54 -24.15 -17.90
CA ASP A 301 9.63 -22.97 -17.05
C ASP A 301 8.48 -23.05 -16.02
N GLY A 302 8.73 -23.83 -14.97
CA GLY A 302 7.78 -24.20 -13.93
C GLY A 302 7.40 -22.95 -13.14
N GLY A 303 6.22 -22.43 -13.44
CA GLY A 303 5.66 -21.27 -12.76
C GLY A 303 5.58 -21.48 -11.25
N HIS A 304 5.91 -20.41 -10.50
CA HIS A 304 5.24 -19.98 -9.24
C HIS A 304 6.06 -18.93 -8.45
N THR A 305 7.21 -18.43 -8.93
CA THR A 305 8.12 -17.61 -8.09
C THR A 305 8.82 -16.45 -8.81
N GLY A 306 8.28 -15.95 -9.92
CA GLY A 306 9.04 -15.05 -10.80
C GLY A 306 8.63 -13.57 -10.81
N PHE A 307 7.43 -13.20 -10.36
CA PHE A 307 6.88 -11.88 -10.70
C PHE A 307 7.70 -10.71 -10.15
N LEU A 308 8.12 -10.79 -8.89
CA LEU A 308 8.92 -9.75 -8.24
C LEU A 308 10.37 -9.75 -8.76
N GLY A 309 10.86 -10.91 -9.20
CA GLY A 309 12.19 -11.11 -9.76
C GLY A 309 12.37 -10.71 -11.23
N ARG A 310 11.29 -10.37 -11.95
CA ARG A 310 11.33 -9.99 -13.37
C ARG A 310 12.13 -8.72 -13.64
N SER A 311 12.62 -8.58 -14.87
CA SER A 311 13.14 -7.31 -15.37
C SER A 311 12.05 -6.24 -15.32
N MET A 312 12.43 -5.03 -14.96
CA MET A 312 11.47 -3.94 -14.85
C MET A 312 11.19 -3.36 -16.24
N THR A 313 9.90 -3.19 -16.54
CA THR A 313 9.41 -2.60 -17.78
C THR A 313 8.51 -1.42 -17.44
N CYS A 314 8.68 -0.28 -18.11
CA CYS A 314 7.83 0.88 -17.92
C CYS A 314 6.36 0.52 -18.17
N TRP A 315 5.48 0.89 -17.24
CA TRP A 315 4.05 0.62 -17.34
C TRP A 315 3.39 1.34 -18.54
N ARG A 316 3.96 2.49 -18.96
CA ARG A 316 3.44 3.34 -20.02
C ARG A 316 4.05 3.01 -21.39
N CYS A 317 5.34 3.28 -21.59
CA CYS A 317 5.99 3.11 -22.90
C CYS A 317 6.58 1.71 -23.16
N ARG A 318 6.49 0.79 -22.20
CA ARG A 318 7.02 -0.59 -22.29
C ARG A 318 8.54 -0.70 -22.50
N LYS A 319 9.30 0.38 -22.29
CA LYS A 319 10.77 0.33 -22.26
C LYS A 319 11.27 -0.56 -21.11
N GLY A 320 12.22 -1.45 -21.41
CA GLY A 320 12.86 -2.32 -20.42
C GLY A 320 14.07 -1.68 -19.73
N PHE A 321 14.25 -1.97 -18.45
CA PHE A 321 15.32 -1.44 -17.60
C PHE A 321 16.19 -2.53 -16.95
N GLY A 322 15.88 -3.81 -17.19
CA GLY A 322 16.61 -4.93 -16.58
C GLY A 322 16.58 -4.82 -15.04
N ASN A 323 17.76 -4.77 -14.42
CA ASN A 323 17.95 -4.61 -12.97
C ASN A 323 18.29 -3.16 -12.55
N LYS A 324 18.20 -2.19 -13.47
CA LYS A 324 18.66 -0.81 -13.24
C LYS A 324 17.56 0.08 -12.65
N PHE A 325 17.25 -0.10 -11.37
CA PHE A 325 16.14 0.60 -10.71
C PHE A 325 16.27 2.13 -10.74
N GLN A 326 17.48 2.67 -10.60
CA GLN A 326 17.70 4.13 -10.63
C GLN A 326 17.45 4.73 -12.03
N GLU A 327 17.73 3.99 -13.11
CA GLU A 327 17.40 4.42 -14.47
C GLU A 327 15.88 4.40 -14.69
N LEU A 328 15.19 3.37 -14.19
CA LEU A 328 13.73 3.32 -14.19
C LEU A 328 13.13 4.51 -13.44
N LYS A 329 13.63 4.81 -12.23
CA LYS A 329 13.09 5.90 -11.41
C LYS A 329 13.16 7.25 -12.12
N ARG A 330 14.32 7.60 -12.70
CA ARG A 330 14.46 8.81 -13.52
C ARG A 330 13.53 8.82 -14.73
N HIS A 331 13.29 7.66 -15.33
CA HIS A 331 12.35 7.55 -16.43
C HIS A 331 10.90 7.75 -15.99
N LEU A 332 10.50 7.21 -14.83
CA LEU A 332 9.18 7.42 -14.24
C LEU A 332 8.92 8.90 -13.92
N ASP A 333 9.95 9.68 -13.53
CA ASP A 333 9.81 11.13 -13.34
C ASP A 333 9.40 11.84 -14.65
N VAL A 334 10.03 11.46 -15.77
CA VAL A 334 9.68 11.99 -17.11
C VAL A 334 8.28 11.55 -17.53
N GLU A 335 7.95 10.27 -17.35
CA GLU A 335 6.63 9.73 -17.69
C GLU A 335 5.54 10.41 -16.85
N PHE A 336 5.78 10.65 -15.57
CA PHE A 336 4.84 11.34 -14.66
C PHE A 336 4.57 12.78 -15.12
N GLU A 337 5.62 13.55 -15.45
CA GLU A 337 5.48 14.91 -15.94
C GLU A 337 4.70 15.00 -17.26
N ALA A 338 4.89 14.02 -18.15
CA ALA A 338 4.13 13.93 -19.39
C ALA A 338 2.68 13.48 -19.13
N TRP A 339 2.49 12.44 -18.32
CA TRP A 339 1.17 11.85 -18.02
C TRP A 339 0.23 12.84 -17.35
N LYS A 340 0.70 13.64 -16.39
CA LYS A 340 -0.17 14.62 -15.70
C LYS A 340 -0.62 15.79 -16.59
N ARG A 341 -0.01 15.97 -17.77
CA ARG A 341 -0.32 17.05 -18.72
C ARG A 341 -1.27 16.63 -19.84
N GLU A 342 -1.50 15.33 -20.01
CA GLU A 342 -2.55 14.80 -20.90
C GLU A 342 -3.93 15.21 -20.41
#